data_AF-A0A258YLF8-F1
#
_entry.id   AF-A0A258YLF8-F1
#
_cell.length_a   1.000
_cell.length_b   1.000
_cell.length_c   1.000
_cell.angle_alpha   90.00
_cell.angle_beta   90.00
_cell.angle_gamma   90.00
#
_symmetry.space_group_name_H-M   'P 1'
#
loop_
_entity.id
_entity.type
_entity.pdbx_description
1 polymer ?
#
loop_
_entity_poly.entity_id
_entity_poly.type
_entity_poly.pdbx_seq_one_letter_code
_entity_poly.pdbx_strand_id
1 'polypeptide(L)'
;MFIRCIVHRLSILTGFLLMAFLVNAQNNFLYIQSENNQPYYIQLKGNVHSSNAKGYLLIPNLSDGEYSMVLGFPAGAYKEYNYKFAIAGKPKGYSLKITQEGEWMLMDMVSLALIRGEAPEQPITAVPSEKQIEKLSERNTDTGLEQVFKVKNGTKYENLVILIPIPKPIVVREAQKKNN
;
A
#
# COMPACT_ATOMS: atom_id res chain seq x y z
N MET A 1 34.73 51.80 -25.44
CA MET A 1 33.38 51.22 -25.59
C MET A 1 33.38 49.70 -25.33
N PHE A 2 34.33 48.94 -25.87
CA PHE A 2 34.44 47.48 -25.67
C PHE A 2 34.54 47.00 -24.20
N ILE A 3 35.25 47.74 -23.34
CA ILE A 3 35.44 47.37 -21.92
C ILE A 3 34.11 47.44 -21.14
N ARG A 4 33.22 48.39 -21.44
CA ARG A 4 31.90 48.47 -20.79
C ARG A 4 31.00 47.28 -21.15
N CYS A 5 31.07 46.81 -22.40
CA CYS A 5 30.33 45.61 -22.83
C CYS A 5 30.89 44.33 -22.21
N ILE A 6 32.20 44.21 -22.03
CA ILE A 6 32.83 43.01 -21.46
C ILE A 6 32.55 42.89 -19.96
N VAL A 7 32.58 44.01 -19.23
CA VAL A 7 32.26 44.06 -17.80
C VAL A 7 30.78 43.75 -17.56
N HIS A 8 29.88 44.22 -18.44
CA HIS A 8 28.46 43.94 -18.30
C HIS A 8 28.13 42.46 -18.58
N ARG A 9 28.77 41.85 -19.60
CA ARG A 9 28.65 40.42 -19.89
C ARG A 9 29.23 39.54 -18.78
N LEU A 10 30.37 39.94 -18.21
CA LEU A 10 30.97 39.24 -17.08
C LEU A 10 30.09 39.36 -15.83
N SER A 11 29.50 40.53 -15.57
CA SER A 11 28.60 40.74 -14.44
C SER A 11 27.32 39.90 -14.52
N ILE A 12 26.73 39.74 -15.72
CA ILE A 12 25.57 38.87 -15.93
C ILE A 12 25.95 37.40 -15.71
N LEU A 13 27.11 36.96 -16.22
CA LEU A 13 27.59 35.60 -16.05
C LEU A 13 27.87 35.26 -14.57
N THR A 14 28.51 36.17 -13.83
CA THR A 14 28.78 35.98 -12.40
C THR A 14 27.49 35.99 -11.58
N GLY A 15 26.52 36.83 -11.93
CA GLY A 15 25.20 36.82 -11.29
C GLY A 15 24.45 35.51 -11.51
N PHE A 16 24.49 34.97 -12.74
CA PHE A 16 23.87 33.69 -13.07
C PHE A 16 24.56 32.51 -12.35
N LEU A 17 25.89 32.55 -12.26
CA LEU A 17 26.70 31.56 -11.55
C LEU A 17 26.39 31.56 -10.04
N LEU A 18 26.28 32.73 -9.40
CA LEU A 18 25.92 32.85 -7.99
C LEU A 18 24.51 32.31 -7.69
N MET A 19 23.55 32.51 -8.60
CA MET A 19 22.19 32.00 -8.43
C MET A 19 22.10 30.48 -8.51
N ALA A 20 22.97 29.83 -9.30
CA ALA A 20 23.03 28.38 -9.41
C ALA A 20 23.49 27.69 -8.10
N PHE A 21 24.36 28.35 -7.31
CA PHE A 21 24.81 27.83 -6.01
C PHE A 21 23.75 27.94 -4.89
N LEU A 22 22.67 28.70 -5.10
CA LEU A 22 21.59 28.83 -4.13
C LEU A 22 20.51 27.75 -4.27
N VAL A 23 20.56 26.95 -5.34
CA VAL A 23 19.58 25.88 -5.56
C VAL A 23 20.01 24.62 -4.81
N ASN A 24 19.39 24.38 -3.66
CA ASN A 24 19.52 23.10 -2.95
C ASN A 24 18.51 22.10 -3.53
N ALA A 25 18.93 21.34 -4.55
CA ALA A 25 18.12 20.27 -5.12
C ALA A 25 18.16 19.04 -4.20
N GLN A 26 17.40 19.07 -3.10
CA GLN A 26 17.21 17.90 -2.26
C GLN A 26 16.34 16.87 -3.00
N ASN A 27 16.98 15.85 -3.57
CA ASN A 27 16.30 14.76 -4.26
C ASN A 27 16.08 13.57 -3.31
N ASN A 28 15.32 13.81 -2.25
CA ASN A 28 14.96 12.81 -1.27
C ASN A 28 13.81 11.94 -1.81
N PHE A 29 13.90 10.64 -1.54
CA PHE A 29 12.88 9.67 -1.91
C PHE A 29 12.77 8.59 -0.85
N LEU A 30 11.62 7.94 -0.83
CA LEU A 30 11.39 6.69 -0.11
C LEU A 30 11.34 5.56 -1.12
N TYR A 31 12.21 4.56 -0.94
CA TYR A 31 12.19 3.32 -1.69
C TYR A 31 11.87 2.17 -0.75
N ILE A 32 10.90 1.34 -1.13
CA ILE A 32 10.62 0.09 -0.43
C ILE A 32 10.58 -1.04 -1.44
N GLN A 33 11.18 -2.18 -1.10
CA GLN A 33 11.04 -3.43 -1.83
C GLN A 33 10.50 -4.52 -0.90
N SER A 34 9.56 -5.34 -1.34
CA SER A 34 9.12 -6.51 -0.59
C SER A 34 9.95 -7.74 -0.92
N GLU A 35 10.18 -8.60 0.07
CA GLU A 35 10.55 -9.98 -0.17
C GLU A 35 9.41 -10.75 -0.87
N ASN A 36 9.78 -11.80 -1.60
CA ASN A 36 8.86 -12.72 -2.27
C ASN A 36 7.91 -12.07 -3.30
N ASN A 37 8.26 -10.89 -3.83
CA ASN A 37 7.44 -10.13 -4.78
C ASN A 37 6.04 -9.77 -4.26
N GLN A 38 5.84 -9.72 -2.94
CA GLN A 38 4.54 -9.43 -2.34
C GLN A 38 4.07 -8.00 -2.63
N PRO A 39 2.97 -7.78 -3.38
CA PRO A 39 2.43 -6.44 -3.57
C PRO A 39 1.85 -5.88 -2.27
N TYR A 40 2.10 -4.59 -2.05
CA TYR A 40 1.60 -3.77 -0.93
C TYR A 40 1.26 -2.35 -1.40
N TYR A 41 0.58 -1.59 -0.54
CA TYR A 41 0.39 -0.15 -0.69
C TYR A 41 0.81 0.60 0.57
N ILE A 42 1.09 1.88 0.41
CA ILE A 42 1.41 2.80 1.49
C ILE A 42 0.43 3.96 1.45
N GLN A 43 -0.16 4.30 2.59
CA GLN A 43 -0.83 5.58 2.79
C GLN A 43 0.16 6.55 3.43
N LEU A 44 0.51 7.62 2.71
CA LEU A 44 1.45 8.65 3.14
C LEU A 44 0.83 10.02 2.90
N LYS A 45 0.71 10.85 3.95
CA LYS A 45 0.12 12.20 3.86
C LYS A 45 -1.27 12.22 3.16
N GLY A 46 -2.10 11.20 3.41
CA GLY A 46 -3.44 11.06 2.82
C GLY A 46 -3.47 10.55 1.37
N ASN A 47 -2.32 10.28 0.76
CA ASN A 47 -2.23 9.71 -0.58
C ASN A 47 -1.87 8.23 -0.51
N VAL A 48 -2.45 7.43 -1.41
CA VAL A 48 -2.17 6.00 -1.52
C VAL A 48 -1.17 5.77 -2.65
N HIS A 49 -0.05 5.13 -2.32
CA HIS A 49 1.00 4.75 -3.25
C HIS A 49 1.10 3.23 -3.29
N SER A 50 0.82 2.63 -4.45
CA SER A 50 0.87 1.17 -4.62
C SER A 50 2.20 0.72 -5.20
N SER A 51 2.75 -0.36 -4.67
CA SER A 51 3.88 -1.05 -5.29
C SER A 51 3.49 -1.68 -6.63
N ASN A 52 4.49 -2.00 -7.44
CA ASN A 52 4.27 -2.81 -8.64
C ASN A 52 4.07 -4.30 -8.30
N ALA A 53 3.77 -5.12 -9.30
CA ALA A 53 3.55 -6.56 -9.12
C ALA A 53 4.78 -7.35 -8.63
N LYS A 54 5.99 -6.76 -8.70
CA LYS A 54 7.21 -7.34 -8.13
C LYS A 54 7.53 -6.79 -6.73
N GLY A 55 6.64 -5.98 -6.17
CA GLY A 55 6.75 -5.45 -4.83
C GLY A 55 7.77 -4.31 -4.68
N TYR A 56 7.96 -3.49 -5.71
CA TYR A 56 8.77 -2.28 -5.61
C TYR A 56 7.90 -1.03 -5.56
N LEU A 57 8.26 -0.07 -4.70
CA LEU A 57 7.66 1.25 -4.65
C LEU A 57 8.73 2.33 -4.46
N LEU A 58 8.64 3.40 -5.25
CA LEU A 58 9.45 4.60 -5.11
C LEU A 58 8.54 5.83 -5.00
N ILE A 59 8.69 6.58 -3.91
CA ILE A 59 7.99 7.85 -3.68
C ILE A 59 9.04 8.97 -3.74
N PRO A 60 9.06 9.76 -4.83
CA PRO A 60 10.05 10.82 -5.02
C PRO A 60 9.64 12.12 -4.29
N ASN A 61 10.55 13.10 -4.29
CA ASN A 61 10.31 14.50 -3.89
C ASN A 61 9.78 14.67 -2.45
N LEU A 62 10.34 13.92 -1.51
CA LEU A 62 9.97 14.05 -0.10
C LEU A 62 10.78 15.17 0.57
N SER A 63 10.11 16.18 1.11
CA SER A 63 10.80 17.20 1.91
C SER A 63 11.40 16.59 3.18
N ASP A 64 12.46 17.19 3.71
CA ASP A 64 12.95 16.87 5.05
C ASP A 64 11.81 17.01 6.08
N GLY A 65 11.80 16.13 7.08
CA GLY A 65 10.79 16.09 8.12
C GLY A 65 10.46 14.68 8.62
N GLU A 66 9.56 14.63 9.59
CA GLU A 66 9.02 13.39 10.16
C GLU A 66 7.80 12.92 9.38
N TYR A 67 7.72 11.60 9.16
CA TYR A 67 6.64 10.96 8.42
C TYR A 67 6.07 9.79 9.21
N SER A 68 4.76 9.62 9.13
CA SER A 68 4.07 8.38 9.48
C SER A 68 3.38 7.85 8.23
N MET A 69 3.45 6.53 8.06
CA MET A 69 2.84 5.83 6.95
C MET A 69 2.10 4.59 7.43
N VAL A 70 0.99 4.28 6.75
CA VAL A 70 0.28 3.01 6.93
C VAL A 70 0.60 2.11 5.76
N LEU A 71 1.22 0.96 6.03
CA LEU A 71 1.49 -0.08 5.06
C LEU A 71 0.37 -1.11 5.11
N GLY A 72 -0.22 -1.42 3.96
CA GLY A 72 -1.30 -2.40 3.83
C GLY A 72 -1.12 -3.29 2.61
N PHE A 73 -1.97 -4.30 2.50
CA PHE A 73 -1.87 -5.34 1.47
C PHE A 73 -3.18 -5.45 0.68
N PRO A 74 -3.12 -5.73 -0.64
CA PRO A 74 -4.31 -5.90 -1.46
C PRO A 74 -5.28 -6.92 -0.86
N ALA A 75 -6.58 -6.63 -0.95
CA ALA A 75 -7.66 -7.46 -0.41
C ALA A 75 -7.55 -7.81 1.09
N GLY A 76 -6.74 -7.09 1.86
CA GLY A 76 -6.56 -7.35 3.29
C GLY A 76 -5.82 -8.67 3.57
N ALA A 77 -4.96 -9.12 2.66
CA ALA A 77 -4.22 -10.39 2.79
C ALA A 77 -3.40 -10.48 4.10
N TYR A 78 -2.95 -9.34 4.63
CA TYR A 78 -2.27 -9.24 5.92
C TYR A 78 -2.76 -8.00 6.66
N LYS A 79 -2.48 -7.95 7.97
CA LYS A 79 -2.75 -6.77 8.82
C LYS A 79 -2.00 -5.54 8.30
N GLU A 80 -2.56 -4.37 8.55
CA GLU A 80 -1.87 -3.10 8.30
C GLU A 80 -0.86 -2.80 9.39
N TYR A 81 0.17 -2.01 9.04
CA TYR A 81 1.26 -1.62 9.93
C TYR A 81 1.51 -0.12 9.84
N ASN A 82 1.60 0.57 10.97
CA ASN A 82 2.10 1.94 11.01
C ASN A 82 3.62 1.94 11.17
N TYR A 83 4.29 2.75 10.36
CA TYR A 83 5.72 3.00 10.48
C TYR A 83 5.98 4.51 10.55
N LYS A 84 6.95 4.89 11.39
CA LYS A 84 7.43 6.26 11.54
C LYS A 84 8.87 6.34 11.02
N PHE A 85 9.19 7.37 10.24
CA PHE A 85 10.54 7.60 9.72
C PHE A 85 10.82 9.09 9.50
N ALA A 86 12.10 9.47 9.58
CA ALA A 86 12.57 10.83 9.36
C ALA A 86 13.38 10.93 8.06
N ILE A 87 13.17 12.01 7.30
CA ILE A 87 14.03 12.39 6.19
C ILE A 87 14.82 13.64 6.61
N ALA A 88 16.15 13.54 6.53
CA ALA A 88 17.08 14.61 6.91
C ALA A 88 18.23 14.69 5.90
N GLY A 89 17.93 15.19 4.70
CA GLY A 89 18.87 15.36 3.59
C GLY A 89 19.39 14.07 2.98
N LYS A 90 18.79 12.92 3.30
CA LYS A 90 19.17 11.60 2.78
C LYS A 90 17.92 10.78 2.43
N PRO A 91 17.91 10.09 1.28
CA PRO A 91 16.82 9.20 0.92
C PRO A 91 16.75 8.00 1.87
N LYS A 92 15.57 7.38 1.93
CA LYS A 92 15.32 6.20 2.77
C LYS A 92 15.01 4.99 1.90
N GLY A 93 15.68 3.89 2.19
CA GLY A 93 15.50 2.61 1.51
C GLY A 93 15.19 1.51 2.52
N TYR A 94 14.08 0.79 2.32
CA TYR A 94 13.67 -0.31 3.19
C TYR A 94 13.40 -1.59 2.39
N SER A 95 13.72 -2.73 3.01
CA SER A 95 13.27 -4.05 2.58
C SER A 95 12.13 -4.49 3.49
N LEU A 96 10.93 -4.65 2.94
CA LEU A 96 9.79 -5.24 3.62
C LEU A 96 9.96 -6.77 3.67
N LYS A 97 10.16 -7.30 4.87
CA LYS A 97 10.48 -8.70 5.13
C LYS A 97 9.39 -9.38 5.93
N ILE A 98 9.21 -10.68 5.74
CA ILE A 98 8.34 -11.51 6.56
C ILE A 98 9.19 -12.35 7.51
N THR A 99 8.85 -12.36 8.80
CA THR A 99 9.52 -13.23 9.77
C THR A 99 9.07 -14.67 9.65
N GLN A 100 9.77 -15.57 10.33
CA GLN A 100 9.34 -16.96 10.50
C GLN A 100 7.97 -17.07 11.22
N GLU A 101 7.62 -16.06 12.02
CA GLU A 101 6.33 -15.95 12.72
C GLU A 101 5.22 -15.35 11.83
N GLY A 102 5.54 -15.00 10.57
CA GLY A 102 4.58 -14.44 9.62
C GLY A 102 4.32 -12.94 9.79
N GLU A 103 5.17 -12.22 10.54
CA GLU A 103 5.02 -10.78 10.73
C GLU A 103 5.87 -9.98 9.74
N TRP A 104 5.26 -8.96 9.15
CA TRP A 104 5.96 -8.05 8.25
C TRP A 104 6.72 -6.95 9.02
N MET A 105 7.97 -6.72 8.63
CA MET A 105 8.86 -5.71 9.19
C MET A 105 9.65 -4.98 8.12
N LEU A 106 10.04 -3.73 8.38
CA LEU A 106 10.92 -2.98 7.49
C LEU A 106 12.37 -3.14 7.96
N MET A 107 13.26 -3.56 7.06
CA MET A 107 14.70 -3.55 7.29
C MET A 107 15.31 -2.37 6.55
N ASP A 108 15.96 -1.45 7.25
CA ASP A 108 16.69 -0.35 6.62
C ASP A 108 17.85 -0.90 5.78
N MET A 109 17.95 -0.51 4.51
CA MET A 109 18.91 -1.08 3.57
C MET A 109 20.35 -0.62 3.82
N VAL A 110 20.56 0.43 4.59
CA VAL A 110 21.88 1.01 4.87
C VAL A 110 22.38 0.53 6.23
N SER A 111 21.55 0.69 7.26
CA SER A 111 21.90 0.32 8.63
C SER A 111 21.59 -1.14 8.97
N LEU A 112 20.79 -1.83 8.15
CA LEU A 112 20.29 -3.18 8.39
C LEU A 112 19.45 -3.31 9.67
N ALA A 113 19.02 -2.18 10.24
CA ALA A 113 18.14 -2.15 11.40
C ALA A 113 16.74 -2.67 11.03
N LEU A 114 16.21 -3.55 11.86
CA LEU A 114 14.85 -4.07 11.71
C LEU A 114 13.87 -3.21 12.50
N ILE A 115 12.83 -2.75 11.82
CA ILE A 115 11.81 -1.83 12.33
C ILE A 115 10.49 -2.58 12.36
N ARG A 116 9.97 -2.76 13.57
CA ARG A 116 8.65 -3.36 13.80
C ARG A 116 7.57 -2.32 13.55
N GLY A 117 6.54 -2.72 12.83
CA GLY A 117 5.37 -1.86 12.61
C GLY A 117 4.46 -1.89 13.83
N GLU A 118 3.91 -0.74 14.17
CA GLU A 118 2.86 -0.63 15.17
C GLU A 118 1.51 -1.00 14.54
N ALA A 119 0.55 -1.46 15.35
CA ALA A 119 -0.82 -1.47 14.86
C ALA A 119 -1.21 -0.03 14.52
N PRO A 120 -1.95 0.23 13.42
CA PRO A 120 -2.44 1.57 13.12
C PRO A 120 -3.12 2.14 14.35
N GLU A 121 -2.69 3.33 14.79
CA GLU A 121 -3.37 4.07 15.84
C GLU A 121 -4.82 4.27 15.37
N GLN A 122 -5.74 3.48 15.92
CA GLN A 122 -7.15 3.68 15.71
C GLN A 122 -7.45 5.08 16.27
N PRO A 123 -8.11 5.97 15.49
CA PRO A 123 -8.56 7.24 16.03
C PRO A 123 -9.33 6.98 17.32
N ILE A 124 -8.88 7.58 18.43
CA ILE A 124 -9.53 7.49 19.73
C ILE A 124 -10.82 8.34 19.69
N THR A 125 -11.78 7.96 18.84
CA THR A 125 -13.21 8.30 18.90
C THR A 125 -13.93 7.38 17.90
N ALA A 126 -14.08 6.12 18.27
CA ALA A 126 -15.28 5.35 18.02
C ALA A 126 -15.24 4.14 18.94
N VAL A 127 -16.11 4.14 19.94
CA VAL A 127 -16.63 2.92 20.56
C VAL A 127 -16.81 1.88 19.44
N PRO A 128 -16.38 0.62 19.63
CA PRO A 128 -16.51 -0.41 18.61
C PRO A 128 -17.96 -0.41 18.13
N SER A 129 -18.22 0.02 16.89
CA SER A 129 -19.48 -0.35 16.26
C SER A 129 -19.31 -1.83 15.94
N GLU A 130 -19.73 -2.64 16.91
CA GLU A 130 -20.38 -3.93 16.71
C GLU A 130 -20.69 -4.16 15.21
N LYS A 131 -19.92 -5.06 14.59
CA LYS A 131 -20.19 -5.75 13.33
C LYS A 131 -20.84 -4.89 12.23
N GLN A 132 -20.03 -4.39 11.30
CA GLN A 132 -20.52 -3.80 10.05
C GLN A 132 -21.20 -4.80 9.10
N ILE A 133 -21.19 -6.10 9.44
CA ILE A 133 -21.85 -7.18 8.71
C ILE A 133 -22.60 -8.04 9.72
N GLU A 134 -23.93 -7.95 9.72
CA GLU A 134 -24.81 -8.82 10.51
C GLU A 134 -25.44 -9.85 9.57
N LYS A 135 -25.20 -11.15 9.83
CA LYS A 135 -25.84 -12.25 9.09
C LYS A 135 -27.30 -12.35 9.57
N LEU A 136 -28.23 -11.96 8.71
CA LEU A 136 -29.65 -11.85 9.03
C LEU A 136 -30.37 -13.19 8.94
N SER A 137 -29.96 -14.06 7.99
CA SER A 137 -30.51 -15.40 7.85
C SER A 137 -29.62 -16.32 7.01
N GLU A 138 -29.77 -17.62 7.25
CA GLU A 138 -29.22 -18.71 6.45
C GLU A 138 -30.32 -19.71 6.15
N ARG A 139 -30.50 -20.07 4.87
CA ARG A 139 -31.47 -21.09 4.46
C ARG A 139 -30.82 -22.06 3.49
N ASN A 140 -30.99 -23.35 3.75
CA ASN A 140 -30.67 -24.41 2.80
C ASN A 140 -31.87 -24.59 1.87
N THR A 141 -31.67 -24.45 0.56
CA THR A 141 -32.67 -24.74 -0.48
C THR A 141 -32.18 -25.88 -1.37
N ASP A 142 -33.08 -26.48 -2.15
CA ASP A 142 -32.76 -27.56 -3.10
C ASP A 142 -31.72 -27.13 -4.17
N THR A 143 -31.47 -25.82 -4.30
CA THR A 143 -30.53 -25.22 -5.25
C THR A 143 -29.19 -24.82 -4.64
N GLY A 144 -29.08 -24.71 -3.31
CA GLY A 144 -27.90 -24.14 -2.66
C GLY A 144 -28.11 -23.57 -1.27
N LEU A 145 -27.05 -22.97 -0.74
CA LEU A 145 -27.06 -22.21 0.53
C LEU A 145 -27.36 -20.74 0.21
N GLU A 146 -28.42 -20.20 0.81
CA GLU A 146 -28.76 -18.76 0.75
C GLU A 146 -28.33 -18.09 2.05
N GLN A 147 -27.52 -17.03 1.95
CA GLN A 147 -27.07 -16.23 3.09
C GLN A 147 -27.43 -14.76 2.87
N VAL A 148 -28.14 -14.15 3.83
CA VAL A 148 -28.52 -12.73 3.78
C VAL A 148 -27.70 -11.96 4.81
N PHE A 149 -27.03 -10.91 4.36
CA PHE A 149 -26.21 -10.04 5.20
C PHE A 149 -26.74 -8.61 5.15
N LYS A 150 -26.81 -7.96 6.30
CA LYS A 150 -27.08 -6.53 6.39
C LYS A 150 -25.77 -5.77 6.39
N VAL A 151 -25.56 -4.94 5.37
CA VAL A 151 -24.33 -4.19 5.14
C VAL A 151 -24.65 -2.70 5.23
N LYS A 152 -23.76 -1.92 5.85
CA LYS A 152 -23.88 -0.46 5.92
C LYS A 152 -23.06 0.17 4.80
N ASN A 153 -23.72 0.88 3.88
CA ASN A 153 -23.09 1.66 2.81
C ASN A 153 -23.33 3.16 3.06
N GLY A 154 -22.32 3.84 3.59
CA GLY A 154 -22.45 5.22 4.06
C GLY A 154 -23.44 5.34 5.22
N THR A 155 -24.52 6.11 5.03
CA THR A 155 -25.61 6.27 6.02
C THR A 155 -26.76 5.28 5.84
N LYS A 156 -26.74 4.43 4.81
CA LYS A 156 -27.84 3.52 4.45
C LYS A 156 -27.49 2.07 4.78
N TYR A 157 -28.49 1.27 5.16
CA TYR A 157 -28.36 -0.18 5.30
C TYR A 157 -28.96 -0.90 4.09
N GLU A 158 -28.25 -1.89 3.57
CA GLU A 158 -28.63 -2.67 2.39
C GLU A 158 -28.51 -4.17 2.71
N ASN A 159 -29.38 -4.99 2.10
CA ASN A 159 -29.34 -6.44 2.27
C ASN A 159 -28.58 -7.05 1.07
N LEU A 160 -27.46 -7.72 1.35
CA LEU A 160 -26.69 -8.50 0.38
C LEU A 160 -27.11 -9.97 0.48
N VAL A 161 -27.48 -10.60 -0.63
CA VAL A 161 -27.85 -12.01 -0.70
C VAL A 161 -26.78 -12.79 -1.47
N ILE A 162 -26.20 -13.81 -0.85
CA ILE A 162 -25.22 -14.70 -1.46
C ILE A 162 -25.87 -16.07 -1.66
N LEU A 163 -25.87 -16.57 -2.91
CA LEU A 163 -26.30 -17.92 -3.26
C LEU A 163 -25.08 -18.77 -3.58
N ILE A 164 -24.85 -19.82 -2.79
CA ILE A 164 -23.81 -20.82 -3.02
C ILE A 164 -24.50 -22.07 -3.61
N PRO A 165 -24.41 -22.32 -4.93
CA PRO A 165 -25.11 -23.44 -5.55
C PRO A 165 -24.46 -24.79 -5.19
N ILE A 166 -25.28 -25.83 -4.99
CA ILE A 166 -24.77 -27.20 -4.84
C ILE A 166 -24.40 -27.72 -6.25
N PRO A 167 -23.14 -28.13 -6.49
CA PRO A 167 -22.76 -28.68 -7.79
C PRO A 167 -23.52 -29.99 -8.02
N LYS A 168 -24.24 -30.06 -9.15
CA LYS A 168 -24.90 -31.31 -9.55
C LYS A 168 -23.82 -32.38 -9.80
N PRO A 169 -23.98 -33.61 -9.30
CA PRO A 169 -23.02 -34.67 -9.58
C PRO A 169 -22.92 -34.88 -11.09
N ILE A 170 -21.69 -34.83 -11.61
CA ILE A 170 -21.40 -35.11 -13.00
C ILE A 170 -21.66 -36.62 -13.20
N VAL A 171 -22.80 -36.96 -13.81
CA VAL A 171 -23.07 -38.34 -14.24
C VAL A 171 -22.14 -38.62 -15.41
N VAL A 172 -21.01 -39.25 -15.13
CA VAL A 172 -20.16 -39.84 -16.16
C VAL A 172 -20.97 -40.95 -16.81
N ARG A 173 -21.52 -40.70 -18.01
CA ARG A 173 -22.08 -41.78 -18.84
C ARG A 173 -20.91 -42.67 -19.25
N GLU A 174 -20.79 -43.82 -18.61
CA GLU A 174 -19.91 -44.88 -19.09
C GLU A 174 -20.30 -45.22 -20.54
N ALA A 175 -19.38 -44.99 -21.47
CA ALA A 175 -19.54 -45.40 -22.85
C ALA A 175 -19.60 -46.93 -22.87
N GLN A 176 -20.78 -47.48 -23.17
CA GLN A 176 -20.98 -48.90 -23.43
C GLN A 176 -20.02 -49.34 -24.55
N LYS A 177 -18.98 -50.10 -24.18
CA LYS A 177 -18.05 -50.72 -25.12
C LYS A 177 -18.82 -51.82 -25.86
N LYS A 178 -19.23 -51.53 -27.09
CA LYS A 178 -19.83 -52.47 -28.03
C LYS A 178 -18.82 -53.60 -28.30
N ASN A 179 -19.07 -54.77 -27.73
CA ASN A 179 -18.29 -55.97 -28.01
C ASN A 179 -18.77 -56.55 -29.35
N ASN A 180 -17.81 -56.87 -30.22
CA ASN A 180 -18.00 -57.52 -31.51
C ASN A 180 -18.16 -59.03 -31.31
#